data_AF-A0A4R4U4Z5-F1
#
_entry.id   AF-A0A4R4U4Z5-F1
#
_cell.length_a   1.000
_cell.length_b   1.000
_cell.length_c   1.000
_cell.angle_alpha   90.00
_cell.angle_beta   90.00
_cell.angle_gamma   90.00
#
_symmetry.space_group_name_H-M   'P 1'
#
loop_
_entity.id
_entity.type
_entity.pdbx_description
1 polymer ?
#
loop_
_entity_poly.entity_id
_entity_poly.type
_entity_poly.pdbx_seq_one_letter_code
_entity_poly.pdbx_strand_id
1 'polypeptide(L)'
;MKVAGTRYTVTVLPADPVEVWVTSGRVEAVTLAAVMPSMGHARPPVGTVQADVGRFVAEEDMFAMDGVWELSITLSGAQGREVITFSAVIST
;
A
#
# COMPACT_ATOMS: atom_id res chain seq x y z
N MET A 1 -28.65 -5.10 -10.14
CA MET A 1 -28.20 -4.66 -8.80
C MET A 1 -26.84 -4.01 -8.97
N LYS A 2 -26.76 -2.67 -8.88
CA LYS A 2 -25.51 -1.93 -9.09
C LYS A 2 -24.80 -1.87 -7.74
N VAL A 3 -23.86 -2.79 -7.49
CA VAL A 3 -22.99 -2.67 -6.31
C VAL A 3 -22.11 -1.46 -6.58
N ALA A 4 -22.42 -0.33 -5.95
CA ALA A 4 -21.53 0.80 -5.97
C ALA A 4 -20.26 0.35 -5.24
N GLY A 5 -19.19 0.07 -5.99
CA GLY A 5 -17.88 -0.19 -5.40
C GLY A 5 -17.52 0.99 -4.50
N THR A 6 -17.09 0.69 -3.27
CA THR A 6 -16.63 1.73 -2.36
C THR A 6 -15.35 2.32 -2.95
N ARG A 7 -15.34 3.62 -3.21
CA ARG A 7 -14.16 4.31 -3.74
C ARG A 7 -13.28 4.70 -2.57
N TYR A 8 -12.12 4.04 -2.44
CA TYR A 8 -11.13 4.45 -1.45
C TYR A 8 -10.38 5.70 -1.94
N THR A 9 -9.99 6.55 -1.00
CA THR A 9 -9.00 7.60 -1.25
C THR A 9 -7.85 7.35 -0.30
N VAL A 10 -6.65 7.28 -0.86
CA VAL A 10 -5.43 6.99 -0.09
C VAL A 10 -4.38 8.06 -0.34
N THR A 11 -3.68 8.42 0.73
CA THR A 11 -2.41 9.15 0.69
C THR A 11 -1.30 8.22 1.15
N VAL A 12 -0.17 8.24 0.44
CA VAL A 12 0.96 7.38 0.74
C VAL A 12 2.18 8.23 0.96
N LEU A 13 2.88 7.97 2.06
CA LEU A 13 4.23 8.46 2.27
C LEU A 13 5.18 7.28 2.01
N PRO A 14 5.88 7.25 0.85
CA PRO A 14 6.83 6.19 0.54
C PRO A 14 8.17 6.44 1.25
N ALA A 15 8.12 6.76 2.54
CA ALA A 15 9.27 6.77 3.42
C ALA A 15 9.39 5.40 4.11
N ASP A 16 10.45 5.21 4.90
CA ASP A 16 10.60 4.04 5.75
C ASP A 16 10.27 4.41 7.22
N PRO A 17 9.26 3.80 7.86
CA PRO A 17 8.32 2.81 7.30
C PRO A 17 7.29 3.44 6.37
N VAL A 18 6.78 2.64 5.41
CA VAL A 18 5.71 3.10 4.50
C VAL A 18 4.42 3.29 5.26
N GLU A 19 3.82 4.47 5.11
CA GLU A 19 2.52 4.80 5.71
C GLU A 19 1.43 4.97 4.65
N VAL A 20 0.27 4.35 4.91
CA VAL A 20 -0.95 4.49 4.10
C VAL A 20 -2.05 5.11 4.94
N TRP A 21 -2.61 6.20 4.44
CA TRP A 21 -3.75 6.90 5.04
C TRP A 21 -4.99 6.72 4.18
N VAL A 22 -5.98 5.98 4.67
CA VAL A 22 -7.29 5.82 4.05
C VAL A 22 -8.21 6.92 4.55
N THR A 23 -8.52 7.88 3.68
CA THR A 23 -9.30 9.08 4.03
C THR A 23 -10.79 8.98 3.69
N SER A 24 -11.17 7.96 2.90
CA SER A 24 -12.56 7.65 2.55
C SER A 24 -12.74 6.14 2.41
N GLY A 25 -13.84 5.62 2.95
CA GLY A 25 -14.15 4.19 3.01
C GLY A 25 -13.63 3.52 4.30
N ARG A 26 -14.24 2.39 4.67
CA ARG A 26 -13.82 1.58 5.82
C ARG A 26 -13.11 0.32 5.32
N VAL A 27 -11.82 0.24 5.60
CA VAL A 27 -11.00 -0.96 5.33
C VAL A 27 -10.77 -1.74 6.61
N GLU A 28 -10.60 -3.05 6.49
CA GLU A 28 -10.29 -3.97 7.58
C GLU A 28 -8.80 -4.34 7.58
N ALA A 29 -8.19 -4.44 6.40
CA ALA A 29 -6.78 -4.73 6.27
C ALA A 29 -6.16 -4.00 5.08
N VAL A 30 -4.86 -3.70 5.23
CA VAL A 30 -3.99 -3.18 4.18
C VAL A 30 -2.76 -4.09 4.08
N THR A 31 -2.43 -4.49 2.85
CA THR A 31 -1.24 -5.28 2.54
C THR A 31 -0.43 -4.54 1.47
N LEU A 32 0.88 -4.54 1.62
CA LEU A 32 1.79 -3.83 0.71
C LEU A 32 2.67 -4.83 -0.03
N ALA A 33 2.95 -4.58 -1.31
CA ALA A 33 3.95 -5.33 -2.07
C ALA A 33 4.75 -4.37 -2.95
N ALA A 34 6.05 -4.59 -3.06
CA ALA A 34 6.93 -3.74 -3.87
C ALA A 34 7.74 -4.56 -4.87
N VAL A 35 7.86 -4.06 -6.09
CA VAL A 35 8.74 -4.64 -7.11
C VAL A 35 9.63 -3.56 -7.71
N MET A 36 10.85 -3.89 -8.09
CA MET A 36 11.74 -3.05 -8.89
C MET A 36 11.92 -3.75 -10.24
N PRO A 37 11.05 -3.46 -11.23
CA PRO A 37 11.00 -4.21 -12.48
C PRO A 37 12.31 -4.16 -13.28
N SER A 38 13.00 -3.01 -13.24
CA SER A 38 14.27 -2.80 -13.97
C SER A 38 15.39 -3.74 -13.53
N MET A 39 15.34 -4.24 -12.29
CA MET A 39 16.33 -5.15 -11.73
C MET A 39 15.78 -6.55 -11.43
N GLY A 40 14.50 -6.81 -11.74
CA GLY A 40 13.85 -8.08 -11.44
C GLY A 40 13.71 -8.38 -9.94
N HIS A 41 13.75 -7.35 -9.08
CA HIS A 41 13.54 -7.54 -7.64
C HIS A 41 12.05 -7.48 -7.30
N ALA A 42 11.63 -8.35 -6.39
CA ALA A 42 10.30 -8.34 -5.81
C ALA A 42 10.39 -8.62 -4.32
N ARG A 43 9.60 -7.88 -3.53
CA ARG A 43 9.36 -8.14 -2.11
C ARG A 43 8.08 -8.97 -1.99
N PRO A 44 8.06 -10.01 -1.13
CA PRO A 44 6.81 -10.65 -0.75
C PRO A 44 5.82 -9.61 -0.20
N PRO A 45 4.50 -9.84 -0.32
CA PRO A 45 3.53 -8.97 0.32
C PRO A 45 3.73 -8.96 1.84
N VAL A 46 3.73 -7.77 2.44
CA VAL A 46 3.86 -7.55 3.88
C VAL A 46 2.55 -7.01 4.46
N GLY A 47 2.29 -7.34 5.72
CA GLY A 47 1.17 -6.81 6.47
C GLY A 47 1.37 -5.36 6.89
N THR A 48 0.33 -4.79 7.50
CA THR A 48 0.39 -3.47 8.13
C THR A 48 -0.26 -3.53 9.51
N VAL A 49 0.23 -2.72 10.42
CA VAL A 49 -0.43 -2.44 11.70
C VAL A 49 -1.28 -1.19 11.56
N GLN A 50 -2.53 -1.25 12.03
CA GLN A 50 -3.36 -0.06 12.13
C GLN A 50 -2.90 0.79 13.33
N ALA A 51 -2.14 1.85 13.04
CA ALA A 51 -1.59 2.76 14.05
C ALA A 51 -2.59 3.83 14.53
N ASP A 52 -3.58 4.18 13.69
CA ASP A 52 -4.67 5.11 14.01
C ASP A 52 -5.88 4.84 13.10
N VAL A 53 -6.99 5.57 13.28
CA VAL A 53 -8.16 5.52 12.41
C VAL A 53 -7.75 5.88 10.97
N GLY A 54 -7.80 4.88 10.09
CA GLY A 54 -7.42 5.04 8.69
C GLY A 54 -5.91 5.07 8.44
N ARG A 55 -5.06 5.01 9.47
CA ARG A 55 -3.59 5.02 9.33
C ARG A 55 -3.03 3.61 9.49
N PHE A 56 -2.36 3.13 8.46
CA PHE A 56 -1.71 1.82 8.40
C PHE A 56 -0.22 1.99 8.15
N VAL A 57 0.60 1.29 8.94
CA VAL A 57 2.06 1.34 8.86
C VAL A 57 2.58 -0.04 8.50
N ALA A 58 3.50 -0.11 7.54
CA ALA A 58 4.15 -1.36 7.14
C ALA A 58 4.81 -2.07 8.34
N GLU A 59 4.66 -3.39 8.40
CA GLU A 59 5.32 -4.21 9.44
C GLU A 59 6.82 -4.42 9.19
N GLU A 60 7.25 -4.26 7.94
CA GLU A 60 8.62 -4.48 7.47
C GLU A 60 9.02 -3.43 6.42
N ASP A 61 10.32 -3.25 6.24
CA ASP A 61 10.88 -2.33 5.25
C ASP A 61 10.48 -2.74 3.82
N MET A 62 9.92 -1.78 3.06
CA MET A 62 9.40 -2.04 1.71
C MET A 62 10.47 -1.93 0.62
N PHE A 63 11.51 -1.13 0.86
CA PHE A 63 12.50 -0.76 -0.14
C PHE A 63 13.90 -1.12 0.35
N ALA A 64 14.54 -2.08 -0.33
CA ALA A 64 15.85 -2.56 0.08
C ALA A 64 17.02 -1.73 -0.46
N MET A 65 16.77 -0.82 -1.41
CA MET A 65 17.76 0.03 -2.07
C MET A 65 17.10 1.18 -2.81
N ASP A 66 17.88 2.23 -3.11
CA ASP A 66 17.50 3.33 -3.97
C ASP A 66 17.11 2.87 -5.37
N GLY A 67 16.17 3.56 -5.99
CA GLY A 67 15.71 3.29 -7.35
C GLY A 67 14.22 3.49 -7.53
N VAL A 68 13.74 3.12 -8.72
CA VAL A 68 12.31 3.19 -9.05
C VAL A 68 11.64 1.88 -8.67
N TRP A 69 10.77 1.93 -7.68
CA TRP A 69 9.94 0.82 -7.25
C TRP A 69 8.50 1.03 -7.73
N GLU A 70 7.79 -0.05 -7.98
CA GLU A 70 6.34 -0.08 -8.08
C GLU A 70 5.77 -0.62 -6.77
N LEU A 71 4.98 0.20 -6.08
CA LEU A 71 4.30 -0.16 -4.84
C LEU A 71 2.83 -0.48 -5.15
N SER A 72 2.39 -1.66 -4.73
CA SER A 72 1.01 -2.10 -4.77
C SER A 72 0.42 -2.11 -3.35
N ILE A 73 -0.70 -1.43 -3.19
CA ILE A 73 -1.50 -1.38 -1.96
C ILE A 73 -2.76 -2.19 -2.19
N THR A 74 -2.90 -3.30 -1.47
CA THR A 74 -4.16 -4.05 -1.41
C THR A 74 -4.96 -3.56 -0.22
N LEU A 75 -6.17 -3.06 -0.48
CA LEU A 75 -7.17 -2.69 0.51
C LEU A 75 -8.25 -3.78 0.54
N SER A 76 -8.61 -4.30 1.71
CA SER A 76 -9.70 -5.25 1.86
C SER A 76 -10.62 -4.90 3.02
N GLY A 77 -11.91 -5.22 2.87
CA GLY A 77 -12.92 -5.15 3.92
C GLY A 77 -14.26 -5.68 3.44
N ALA A 78 -15.32 -5.50 4.24
CA ALA A 78 -16.68 -5.96 3.92
C ALA A 78 -17.20 -5.57 2.52
N GLN A 79 -16.69 -4.48 1.94
CA GLN A 79 -17.12 -3.97 0.63
C GLN A 79 -16.31 -4.53 -0.55
N GLY A 80 -15.36 -5.44 -0.28
CA GLY A 80 -14.54 -6.11 -1.29
C GLY A 80 -13.06 -5.74 -1.20
N ARG A 81 -12.34 -6.04 -2.29
CA ARG A 81 -10.90 -5.84 -2.42
C ARG A 81 -10.61 -4.84 -3.53
N GLU A 82 -9.74 -3.87 -3.26
CA GLU A 82 -9.19 -2.94 -4.23
C GLU A 82 -7.66 -3.02 -4.23
N VAL A 83 -7.03 -2.81 -5.39
CA VAL A 83 -5.57 -2.75 -5.53
C VAL A 83 -5.22 -1.43 -6.21
N ILE A 84 -4.32 -0.69 -5.58
CA ILE A 84 -3.82 0.59 -6.08
C ILE A 84 -2.31 0.43 -6.28
N THR A 85 -1.84 0.72 -7.49
CA THR A 85 -0.43 0.55 -7.87
C THR A 85 0.13 1.88 -8.37
N PHE A 86 1.33 2.23 -7.92
CA PHE A 86 2.01 3.44 -8.38
C PHE A 86 3.53 3.29 -8.32
N SER A 87 4.23 4.07 -9.14
CA SER A 87 5.68 4.17 -9.11
C SER A 87 6.16 5.15 -8.02
N ALA A 88 7.17 4.75 -7.26
CA ALA A 88 7.85 5.56 -6.26
C ALA A 88 9.35 5.61 -6.58
N VAL A 89 9.92 6.81 -6.53
CA VAL A 89 11.38 7.00 -6.58
C VAL A 89 11.88 7.01 -5.15
N ILE A 90 12.72 6.04 -4.81
CA ILE A 90 13.37 5.94 -3.51
C ILE A 90 14.81 6.44 -3.66
N SER A 91 15.16 7.39 -2.81
CA SER A 91 16.50 7.96 -2.70
C SER A 91 16.74 8.27 -1.24
N THR A 92 17.74 7.62 -0.66
CA THR A 92 18.15 7.81 0.74
C THR A 92 19.27 8.83 0.85
#